data_AF-A0A952PN65-F1
#
_entry.id   AF-A0A952PN65-F1
#
_cell.length_a   1.000
_cell.length_b   1.000
_cell.length_c   1.000
_cell.angle_alpha   90.00
_cell.angle_beta   90.00
_cell.angle_gamma   90.00
#
_symmetry.space_group_name_H-M   'P 1'
#
loop_
_entity.id
_entity.type
_entity.pdbx_description
1 polymer ?
#
loop_
_entity_poly.entity_id
_entity_poly.type
_entity_poly.pdbx_seq_one_letter_code
_entity_poly.pdbx_strand_id
1 'polypeptide(L)'
;MQYALSQLPPPALIAIGVVLIILGGSFCYKAWNAVVLGRIHYWSGFLPFTLVSPWFIHLPPGERSLIKVKQGLLCHMFVGPLFFLTAIPLLVVGFDLCGLPGTKTINWIVTGGDSSKPAAITYSPPLTYNFPMAVRSSKKFMSLFQTQIYEDPKNALLGTQTKGARPATDTYNH
;
A
#
# COMPACT_ATOMS: atom_id res chain seq x y z
N MET A 1 -4.88 -14.60 18.28
CA MET A 1 -5.84 -14.25 17.20
C MET A 1 -6.02 -15.36 16.15
N GLN A 2 -4.99 -16.12 15.76
CA GLN A 2 -5.12 -17.22 14.78
C GLN A 2 -6.15 -18.32 15.15
N TYR A 3 -6.42 -18.54 16.44
CA TYR A 3 -7.35 -19.56 16.91
C TYR A 3 -8.85 -19.21 16.78
N ALA A 4 -9.21 -17.93 16.71
CA ALA A 4 -10.63 -17.53 16.72
C ALA A 4 -11.28 -17.67 15.33
N LEU A 5 -10.51 -17.44 14.26
CA LEU A 5 -11.02 -17.47 12.90
C LEU A 5 -10.95 -18.86 12.26
N SER A 6 -10.11 -19.78 12.78
CA SER A 6 -10.03 -21.17 12.30
C SER A 6 -11.20 -22.05 12.76
N GLN A 7 -12.01 -21.58 13.72
CA GLN A 7 -13.19 -22.28 14.22
C GLN A 7 -14.51 -21.78 13.59
N LEU A 8 -14.43 -20.86 12.63
CA LEU A 8 -15.63 -20.38 11.95
C LEU A 8 -16.23 -21.50 11.08
N PRO A 9 -17.54 -21.71 11.14
CA PRO A 9 -18.19 -22.71 10.31
C PRO A 9 -18.06 -22.32 8.82
N PRO A 10 -17.98 -23.28 7.88
CA PRO A 10 -17.77 -22.99 6.46
C PRO A 10 -18.73 -21.92 5.86
N PRO A 11 -20.03 -21.88 6.21
CA PRO A 11 -20.93 -20.83 5.73
C PRO A 11 -20.51 -19.41 6.16
N ALA A 12 -19.94 -19.26 7.35
CA ALA A 12 -19.47 -17.96 7.84
C ALA A 12 -18.24 -17.47 7.06
N LEU A 13 -17.31 -18.38 6.72
CA LEU A 13 -16.15 -18.05 5.89
C LEU A 13 -16.58 -17.64 4.47
N ILE A 14 -17.55 -18.35 3.89
CA ILE A 14 -18.11 -17.99 2.58
C ILE A 14 -18.80 -16.63 2.63
N ALA A 15 -19.60 -16.35 3.68
CA ALA A 15 -20.26 -15.07 3.83
C ALA A 15 -19.26 -13.90 3.93
N ILE A 16 -18.17 -14.08 4.70
CA ILE A 16 -17.07 -13.11 4.76
C ILE A 16 -16.42 -12.96 3.38
N GLY A 17 -16.18 -14.07 2.68
CA GLY A 17 -15.63 -14.06 1.32
C GLY A 17 -16.48 -13.25 0.34
N VAL A 18 -17.80 -13.45 0.35
CA VAL A 18 -18.76 -12.70 -0.49
C VAL A 18 -18.72 -11.21 -0.17
N VAL A 19 -18.69 -10.84 1.12
CA VAL A 19 -18.58 -9.43 1.53
C VAL A 19 -17.28 -8.82 1.00
N LEU A 20 -16.15 -9.53 1.10
CA LEU A 20 -14.87 -9.07 0.57
C LEU A 20 -14.88 -8.92 -0.96
N ILE A 21 -15.55 -9.83 -1.68
CA ILE A 21 -15.71 -9.72 -3.14
C ILE A 21 -16.52 -8.47 -3.50
N ILE A 22 -17.63 -8.22 -2.81
CA ILE A 22 -18.47 -7.03 -3.03
C ILE A 22 -17.68 -5.74 -2.76
N LEU A 23 -16.94 -5.71 -1.64
CA LEU A 23 -16.07 -4.58 -1.31
C LEU A 23 -14.97 -4.37 -2.35
N GLY A 24 -14.28 -5.44 -2.75
CA GLY A 24 -13.26 -5.42 -3.79
C GLY A 24 -13.80 -4.91 -5.13
N GLY A 25 -14.97 -5.38 -5.56
CA GLY A 25 -15.67 -4.88 -6.76
C GLY A 25 -16.02 -3.40 -6.66
N SER A 26 -16.47 -2.94 -5.48
CA SER A 26 -16.72 -1.52 -5.24
C SER A 26 -15.45 -0.67 -5.36
N PHE A 27 -14.32 -1.16 -4.87
CA PHE A 27 -13.02 -0.49 -5.05
C PHE A 27 -12.57 -0.47 -6.52
N CYS A 28 -12.80 -1.53 -7.30
CA CYS A 28 -12.55 -1.52 -8.75
C CYS A 28 -13.38 -0.44 -9.45
N TYR A 29 -14.67 -0.32 -9.12
CA TYR A 29 -15.53 0.73 -9.67
C TYR A 29 -15.04 2.14 -9.30
N LYS A 30 -14.60 2.35 -8.05
CA LYS A 30 -14.00 3.63 -7.63
C LYS A 30 -12.67 3.91 -8.32
N ALA A 31 -11.83 2.89 -8.48
CA ALA A 31 -10.57 3.01 -9.21
C ALA A 31 -10.84 3.44 -10.65
N TRP A 32 -11.81 2.82 -11.32
CA TRP A 32 -12.25 3.23 -12.65
C TRP A 32 -12.69 4.70 -12.68
N ASN A 33 -13.57 5.12 -11.77
CA ASN A 33 -14.03 6.52 -11.71
C ASN A 33 -12.88 7.51 -11.42
N ALA A 34 -11.95 7.15 -10.54
CA ALA A 34 -10.81 8.00 -10.22
C ALA A 34 -9.79 8.08 -11.37
N VAL A 35 -9.53 6.97 -12.07
CA VAL A 35 -8.57 6.87 -13.18
C VAL A 35 -9.14 7.45 -14.48
N VAL A 36 -10.41 7.21 -14.78
CA VAL A 36 -11.02 7.62 -16.06
C VAL A 36 -11.67 8.99 -15.96
N LEU A 37 -12.51 9.21 -14.95
CA LEU A 37 -13.24 10.46 -14.80
C LEU A 37 -12.46 11.52 -14.01
N GLY A 38 -11.43 11.12 -13.26
CA GLY A 38 -10.67 12.03 -12.41
C GLY A 38 -11.43 12.49 -11.19
N ARG A 39 -12.49 11.77 -10.82
CA ARG A 39 -13.44 12.17 -9.78
C ARG A 39 -13.43 11.15 -8.65
N ILE A 40 -13.44 11.65 -7.44
CA ILE A 40 -13.63 10.84 -6.25
C ILE A 40 -14.64 11.47 -5.30
N HIS A 41 -15.52 10.61 -4.78
CA HIS A 41 -16.36 10.91 -3.65
C HIS A 41 -15.57 10.69 -2.36
N TYR A 42 -15.43 11.74 -1.56
CA TYR A 42 -14.78 11.68 -0.25
C TYR A 42 -15.72 12.28 0.81
N TRP A 43 -15.68 11.74 2.02
CA TRP A 43 -16.49 12.12 3.15
C TRP A 43 -15.72 13.19 3.92
N SER A 44 -16.27 14.40 4.00
CA SER A 44 -15.60 15.54 4.62
C SER A 44 -15.76 15.58 6.14
N GLY A 45 -16.39 14.58 6.76
CA GLY A 45 -16.76 14.59 8.19
C GLY A 45 -15.64 14.25 9.18
N PHE A 46 -14.41 13.97 8.75
CA PHE A 46 -13.26 13.68 9.63
C PHE A 46 -11.98 14.37 9.11
N LEU A 47 -11.49 15.38 9.81
CA LEU A 47 -10.09 15.83 9.77
C LEU A 47 -9.36 15.17 10.96
N PRO A 48 -8.17 14.54 10.84
CA PRO A 48 -7.09 14.76 9.88
C PRO A 48 -6.73 13.54 8.99
N PHE A 49 -7.46 12.43 9.08
CA PHE A 49 -7.20 11.21 8.28
C PHE A 49 -8.00 11.17 6.98
N THR A 50 -7.86 12.20 6.14
CA THR A 50 -8.56 12.31 4.85
C THR A 50 -8.18 11.21 3.85
N LEU A 51 -7.09 10.47 4.10
CA LEU A 51 -6.71 9.28 3.34
C LEU A 51 -7.64 8.10 3.56
N VAL A 52 -8.32 8.01 4.71
CA VAL A 52 -9.20 6.88 5.11
C VAL A 52 -10.64 7.09 4.66
N SER A 53 -11.08 8.36 4.59
CA SER A 53 -12.39 8.77 4.09
C SER A 53 -12.83 8.13 2.75
N PRO A 54 -12.01 8.12 1.67
CA PRO A 54 -12.38 7.52 0.39
C PRO A 54 -12.68 6.01 0.44
N TRP A 55 -12.22 5.33 1.49
CA TRP A 55 -12.39 3.89 1.71
C TRP A 55 -13.78 3.52 2.18
N PHE A 56 -14.52 4.44 2.82
CA PHE A 56 -15.78 4.14 3.51
C PHE A 56 -17.05 4.57 2.77
N ILE A 57 -16.92 5.17 1.58
CA ILE A 57 -18.07 5.77 0.89
C ILE A 57 -18.56 4.85 -0.21
N HIS A 58 -19.39 3.89 0.13
CA HIS A 58 -20.05 3.02 -0.85
C HIS A 58 -21.39 3.59 -1.32
N LEU A 59 -21.81 4.74 -0.77
CA LEU A 59 -23.10 5.36 -1.03
C LEU A 59 -22.95 6.56 -1.98
N PRO A 60 -23.89 6.74 -2.93
CA PRO A 60 -23.92 7.93 -3.77
C PRO A 60 -24.19 9.18 -2.91
N PRO A 61 -23.65 10.35 -3.29
CA PRO A 61 -23.91 11.59 -2.57
C PRO A 61 -25.37 12.01 -2.73
N GLY A 62 -26.12 12.09 -1.62
CA GLY A 62 -27.40 12.79 -1.56
C GLY A 62 -27.22 14.31 -1.40
N GLU A 63 -28.28 15.09 -1.65
CA GLU A 63 -28.25 16.57 -1.60
C GLU A 63 -27.83 17.15 -0.24
N ARG A 64 -27.95 16.38 0.85
CA ARG A 64 -27.51 16.75 2.22
C ARG A 64 -26.33 15.92 2.73
N SER A 65 -25.63 15.25 1.82
CA SER A 65 -24.55 14.34 2.19
C SER A 65 -23.25 15.10 2.49
N LEU A 66 -22.54 14.65 3.53
CA LEU A 66 -21.16 15.05 3.82
C LEU A 66 -20.15 14.51 2.78
N ILE A 67 -20.63 13.80 1.76
CA ILE A 67 -19.83 13.30 0.65
C ILE A 67 -19.64 14.43 -0.38
N LYS A 68 -18.40 14.89 -0.52
CA LYS A 68 -17.98 15.87 -1.52
C LYS A 68 -17.28 15.19 -2.69
N VAL A 69 -17.36 15.79 -3.87
CA VAL A 69 -16.62 15.36 -5.06
C VAL A 69 -15.33 16.15 -5.14
N LYS A 70 -14.18 15.46 -5.16
CA LYS A 70 -12.90 16.05 -5.56
C LYS A 70 -12.61 15.66 -6.99
N GLN A 71 -12.18 16.63 -7.79
CA GLN A 71 -11.73 16.40 -9.15
C GLN A 71 -10.30 16.92 -9.30
N GLY A 72 -9.47 16.22 -10.06
CA GLY A 72 -8.13 16.72 -10.40
C GLY A 72 -7.12 15.63 -10.70
N LEU A 73 -5.96 16.06 -11.21
CA LEU A 73 -4.87 15.17 -11.65
C LEU A 73 -4.39 14.21 -10.56
N LEU A 74 -4.38 14.66 -9.30
CA LEU A 74 -4.03 13.80 -8.15
C LEU A 74 -4.95 12.59 -8.00
N CYS A 75 -6.23 12.70 -8.41
CA CYS A 75 -7.17 11.58 -8.36
C CYS A 75 -6.77 10.49 -9.35
N HIS A 76 -6.35 10.88 -10.56
CA HIS A 76 -5.85 9.96 -11.58
C HIS A 76 -4.53 9.31 -11.17
N MET A 77 -3.58 10.11 -10.70
CA MET A 77 -2.20 9.65 -10.49
C MET A 77 -2.01 8.82 -9.22
N PHE A 78 -2.71 9.18 -8.14
CA PHE A 78 -2.48 8.54 -6.83
C PHE A 78 -3.69 7.76 -6.35
N VAL A 79 -4.87 8.36 -6.42
CA VAL A 79 -6.05 7.80 -5.76
C VAL A 79 -6.63 6.60 -6.50
N GLY A 80 -6.67 6.67 -7.84
CA GLY A 80 -7.10 5.56 -8.68
C GLY A 80 -6.24 4.30 -8.52
N PRO A 81 -4.90 4.39 -8.70
CA PRO A 81 -4.01 3.27 -8.45
C PRO A 81 -4.08 2.74 -7.02
N LEU A 82 -4.23 3.63 -6.02
CA LEU A 82 -4.35 3.23 -4.62
C LEU A 82 -5.60 2.36 -4.39
N PHE A 83 -6.76 2.75 -4.92
CA PHE A 83 -7.97 1.93 -4.84
C PHE A 83 -7.85 0.60 -5.57
N PHE A 84 -7.14 0.59 -6.70
CA PHE A 84 -6.89 -0.64 -7.44
C PHE A 84 -6.01 -1.60 -6.64
N LEU A 85 -4.92 -1.10 -6.04
CA LEU A 85 -3.99 -1.90 -5.22
C LEU A 85 -4.66 -2.56 -4.02
N THR A 86 -5.71 -1.97 -3.50
CA THR A 86 -6.50 -2.51 -2.38
C THR A 86 -7.69 -3.36 -2.81
N ALA A 87 -8.23 -3.15 -4.00
CA ALA A 87 -9.27 -4.01 -4.54
C ALA A 87 -8.74 -5.43 -4.73
N ILE A 88 -7.51 -5.55 -5.24
CA ILE A 88 -6.85 -6.83 -5.54
C ILE A 88 -6.81 -7.78 -4.32
N PRO A 89 -6.24 -7.42 -3.15
CA PRO A 89 -6.20 -8.33 -2.01
C PRO A 89 -7.60 -8.68 -1.48
N LEU A 90 -8.56 -7.75 -1.51
CA LEU A 90 -9.93 -8.03 -1.09
C LEU A 90 -10.60 -9.07 -2.01
N LEU A 91 -10.42 -8.93 -3.33
CA LEU A 91 -10.92 -9.89 -4.30
C LEU A 91 -10.23 -11.26 -4.15
N VAL A 92 -8.90 -11.29 -4.06
CA VAL A 92 -8.12 -12.53 -3.93
C VAL A 92 -8.53 -13.30 -2.68
N VAL A 93 -8.51 -12.63 -1.52
CA VAL A 93 -8.90 -13.26 -0.24
C VAL A 93 -10.37 -13.66 -0.26
N GLY A 94 -11.25 -12.83 -0.83
CA GLY A 94 -12.67 -13.14 -0.96
C GLY A 94 -12.93 -14.38 -1.81
N PHE A 95 -12.25 -14.50 -2.96
CA PHE A 95 -12.33 -15.68 -3.82
C PHE A 95 -11.80 -16.92 -3.10
N ASP A 96 -10.63 -16.84 -2.46
CA ASP A 96 -10.04 -17.98 -1.74
C ASP A 96 -10.95 -18.48 -0.61
N LEU A 97 -11.60 -17.56 0.13
CA LEU A 97 -12.56 -17.91 1.19
C LEU A 97 -13.88 -18.53 0.67
N CYS A 98 -14.28 -18.20 -0.56
CA CYS A 98 -15.40 -18.83 -1.24
C CYS A 98 -15.03 -20.17 -1.92
N GLY A 99 -13.78 -20.64 -1.79
CA GLY A 99 -13.29 -21.85 -2.46
C GLY A 99 -12.96 -21.66 -3.94
N LEU A 100 -12.87 -20.41 -4.41
CA LEU A 100 -12.49 -20.04 -5.78
C LEU A 100 -10.98 -19.79 -5.88
N PRO A 101 -10.37 -19.91 -7.07
CA PRO A 101 -8.91 -19.88 -7.23
C PRO A 101 -8.32 -18.45 -7.20
N GLY A 102 -8.50 -17.69 -6.12
CA GLY A 102 -8.00 -16.32 -5.97
C GLY A 102 -6.48 -16.23 -6.02
N THR A 103 -5.79 -16.85 -5.04
CA THR A 103 -4.32 -16.84 -4.94
C THR A 103 -3.65 -17.51 -6.14
N LYS A 104 -4.29 -18.54 -6.72
CA LYS A 104 -3.79 -19.18 -7.95
C LYS A 104 -3.82 -18.22 -9.14
N THR A 105 -4.90 -17.46 -9.30
CA THR A 105 -5.04 -16.49 -10.40
C THR A 105 -4.01 -15.37 -10.29
N ILE A 106 -3.81 -14.80 -9.10
CA ILE A 106 -2.80 -13.73 -8.94
C ILE A 106 -1.38 -14.23 -9.13
N ASN A 107 -1.05 -15.44 -8.68
CA ASN A 107 0.26 -16.05 -8.96
C ASN A 107 0.45 -16.27 -10.45
N TRP A 108 -0.57 -16.74 -11.17
CA TRP A 108 -0.51 -16.92 -12.62
C TRP A 108 -0.24 -15.58 -13.34
N ILE A 109 -0.93 -14.51 -12.94
CA ILE A 109 -0.71 -13.16 -13.49
C ILE A 109 0.72 -12.68 -13.21
N VAL A 110 1.19 -12.79 -11.96
CA VAL A 110 2.51 -12.27 -11.54
C VAL A 110 3.66 -13.07 -12.16
N THR A 111 3.50 -14.38 -12.35
CA THR A 111 4.51 -15.22 -12.98
C THR A 111 4.49 -15.14 -14.51
N GLY A 112 3.44 -14.55 -15.10
CA GLY A 112 3.22 -14.52 -16.54
C GLY A 112 2.85 -15.89 -17.11
N GLY A 113 2.20 -16.74 -16.31
CA GLY A 113 1.84 -18.11 -16.66
C GLY A 113 2.97 -19.14 -16.57
N ASP A 114 4.14 -18.74 -16.09
CA ASP A 114 5.29 -19.62 -15.93
C ASP A 114 5.28 -20.30 -14.55
N SER A 115 4.94 -21.60 -14.54
CA SER A 115 4.89 -22.42 -13.32
C SER A 115 6.25 -22.76 -12.72
N SER A 116 7.36 -22.49 -13.42
CA SER A 116 8.72 -22.69 -12.89
C SER A 116 9.12 -21.59 -11.90
N LYS A 117 8.44 -20.43 -11.94
CA LYS A 117 8.73 -19.30 -11.07
C LYS A 117 8.12 -19.50 -9.68
N PRO A 118 8.82 -19.05 -8.62
CA PRO A 118 8.31 -19.14 -7.26
C PRO A 118 7.01 -18.34 -7.11
N ALA A 119 6.03 -18.92 -6.40
CA ALA A 119 4.76 -18.25 -6.13
C ALA A 119 4.96 -16.93 -5.38
N ALA A 120 4.17 -15.92 -5.74
CA ALA A 120 4.13 -14.62 -5.09
C ALA A 120 3.47 -14.69 -3.71
N ILE A 121 2.37 -15.43 -3.64
CA ILE A 121 1.52 -15.60 -2.47
C ILE A 121 1.21 -17.09 -2.34
N THR A 122 1.31 -17.67 -1.16
CA THR A 122 0.86 -19.04 -0.90
C THR A 122 -0.28 -19.01 0.10
N TYR A 123 -1.41 -19.59 -0.27
CA TYR A 123 -2.58 -19.73 0.59
C TYR A 123 -2.67 -21.17 1.12
N SER A 124 -2.71 -21.30 2.44
CA SER A 124 -3.03 -22.53 3.16
C SER A 124 -4.37 -22.30 3.87
N PRO A 125 -5.44 -23.02 3.48
CA PRO A 125 -6.75 -22.86 4.08
C PRO A 125 -6.74 -23.06 5.61
N PRO A 126 -7.68 -22.44 6.35
CA PRO A 126 -8.72 -21.52 5.87
C PRO A 126 -8.28 -20.05 5.75
N LEU A 127 -7.18 -19.63 6.40
CA LEU A 127 -6.83 -18.20 6.54
C LEU A 127 -5.33 -17.91 6.52
N THR A 128 -4.49 -18.90 6.25
CA THR A 128 -3.03 -18.74 6.34
C THR A 128 -2.49 -18.28 4.99
N TYR A 129 -2.09 -17.01 4.91
CA TYR A 129 -1.41 -16.44 3.74
C TYR A 129 0.06 -16.21 4.04
N ASN A 130 0.95 -16.76 3.23
CA ASN A 130 2.37 -16.43 3.27
C ASN A 130 2.76 -15.65 2.01
N PHE A 131 3.65 -14.67 2.18
CA PHE A 131 4.12 -13.78 1.11
C PHE A 131 5.62 -13.96 0.87
N PRO A 132 6.05 -15.11 0.32
CA PRO A 132 7.46 -15.44 0.16
C PRO A 132 8.23 -14.42 -0.70
N MET A 133 7.60 -13.80 -1.70
CA MET A 133 8.23 -12.72 -2.45
C MET A 133 8.44 -11.46 -1.62
N ALA A 134 7.48 -11.06 -0.78
CA ALA A 134 7.64 -9.88 0.08
C ALA A 134 8.82 -10.08 1.06
N VAL A 135 8.97 -11.28 1.61
CA VAL A 135 10.10 -11.66 2.49
C VAL A 135 11.43 -11.65 1.75
N ARG A 136 11.46 -12.02 0.47
CA ARG A 136 12.68 -11.96 -0.36
C ARG A 136 13.03 -10.52 -0.73
N SER A 137 12.04 -9.71 -1.10
CA SER A 137 12.21 -8.32 -1.50
C SER A 137 12.56 -7.42 -0.32
N SER A 138 12.06 -7.68 0.88
CA SER A 138 12.38 -6.90 2.08
C SER A 138 13.87 -6.97 2.43
N LYS A 139 14.51 -8.14 2.24
CA LYS A 139 15.97 -8.29 2.43
C LYS A 139 16.76 -7.38 1.48
N LYS A 140 16.34 -7.26 0.22
CA LYS A 140 16.95 -6.35 -0.76
C LYS A 140 16.65 -4.88 -0.45
N PHE A 141 15.44 -4.58 0.00
CA PHE A 141 15.08 -3.21 0.38
C PHE A 141 15.90 -2.74 1.59
N MET A 142 16.06 -3.58 2.63
CA MET A 142 16.92 -3.28 3.77
C MET A 142 18.38 -3.01 3.37
N SER A 143 18.92 -3.74 2.38
CA SER A 143 20.28 -3.47 1.90
C SER A 143 20.45 -2.09 1.25
N LEU A 144 19.39 -1.50 0.68
CA LEU A 144 19.45 -0.15 0.09
C LEU A 144 19.51 0.96 1.16
N PHE A 145 18.95 0.73 2.34
CA PHE A 145 19.06 1.66 3.48
C PHE A 145 20.35 1.45 4.30
N GLN A 146 21.05 0.33 4.08
CA GLN A 146 22.34 0.03 4.70
C GLN A 146 23.54 0.45 3.84
N THR A 147 23.31 0.89 2.60
CA THR A 147 24.33 1.57 1.80
C THR A 147 24.65 2.92 2.45
N GLN A 148 25.63 2.95 3.34
CA GLN A 148 26.35 4.18 3.63
C GLN A 148 26.99 4.63 2.33
N ILE A 149 26.62 5.82 1.84
CA ILE A 149 27.34 6.47 0.74
C ILE A 149 28.74 6.73 1.28
N TYR A 150 29.70 5.89 0.91
CA TYR A 150 31.11 6.14 1.16
C TYR A 150 31.48 7.30 0.23
N GLU A 151 31.47 8.53 0.74
CA GLU A 151 32.12 9.63 0.05
C GLU A 151 33.62 9.29 -0.01
N ASP A 152 34.12 9.06 -1.24
CA ASP A 152 35.55 8.91 -1.47
C ASP A 152 36.25 10.19 -0.96
N PRO A 153 37.16 10.11 0.03
CA PRO A 153 37.81 11.27 0.63
C PRO A 153 38.62 12.11 -0.37
N LYS A 154 38.78 11.65 -1.62
CA LYS A 154 39.39 12.43 -2.71
C LYS A 154 38.52 13.56 -3.27
N ASN A 155 37.20 13.54 -3.04
CA ASN A 155 36.28 14.57 -3.54
C ASN A 155 35.86 15.62 -2.48
N ALA A 156 36.35 15.52 -1.24
CA ALA A 156 36.02 16.44 -0.15
C ALA A 156 36.82 17.77 -0.17
N LEU A 157 37.66 18.01 -1.17
CA LEU A 157 38.62 19.12 -1.22
C LEU A 157 38.19 20.34 -2.06
N LEU A 158 36.90 20.64 -2.15
CA LEU A 158 36.43 21.89 -2.78
C LEU A 158 35.29 22.53 -1.98
N GLY A 159 35.59 22.95 -0.75
CA GLY A 159 34.63 23.68 0.07
C GLY A 159 35.31 24.56 1.10
N THR A 160 35.27 25.88 0.87
CA THR A 160 35.43 26.96 1.86
C THR A 160 36.82 27.17 2.48
N GLN A 161 37.72 27.80 1.73
CA GLN A 161 38.62 28.80 2.35
C GLN A 161 37.85 30.11 2.53
N THR A 162 37.20 30.26 3.68
CA THR A 162 36.79 31.56 4.21
C THR A 162 36.95 31.55 5.72
N LYS A 163 38.02 32.21 6.21
CA LYS A 163 37.95 33.20 7.29
C LYS A 163 39.36 33.60 7.71
N GLY A 164 39.74 34.82 7.32
CA GLY A 164 40.59 35.63 8.18
C GLY A 164 39.81 36.00 9.45
N ALA A 165 40.47 35.85 10.59
CA ALA A 165 40.34 36.70 11.77
C ALA A 165 41.27 36.11 12.84
N ARG A 166 42.44 36.71 13.05
CA ARG A 166 43.19 36.56 14.30
C ARG A 166 42.37 37.21 15.42
N PRO A 167 42.35 36.60 16.62
CA PRO A 167 42.36 37.41 17.83
C PRO A 167 43.52 37.04 18.76
N ALA A 168 43.84 38.04 19.58
CA ALA A 168 44.93 38.21 20.51
C ALA A 168 45.16 37.05 21.48
N THR A 169 46.43 36.71 21.70
CA THR A 169 46.92 36.05 22.91
C THR A 169 47.26 37.11 23.94
N ASP A 170 46.40 37.28 24.94
CA ASP A 170 46.78 37.89 26.22
C ASP A 170 47.10 36.77 27.24
N THR A 171 48.18 37.04 27.97
CA THR A 171 48.80 36.35 29.12
C THR A 171 47.81 35.97 30.24
N TYR A 172 48.06 34.96 31.09
CA TYR A 172 48.81 35.02 32.37
C TYR A 172 48.85 33.59 32.97
N ASN A 173 50.01 33.00 33.27
CA ASN A 173 50.82 33.02 34.52
C ASN A 173 50.48 31.92 35.56
N HIS A 174 51.58 31.47 36.17
CA HIS A 174 51.78 30.62 37.35
C HIS A 174 50.72 30.68 38.45
#